data_AF-F7WD17-F1
#
_entry.id   AF-F7WD17-F1
#
_cell.length_a   1.000
_cell.length_b   1.000
_cell.length_c   1.000
_cell.angle_alpha   90.00
_cell.angle_beta   90.00
_cell.angle_gamma   90.00
#
_symmetry.space_group_name_H-M   'P 1'
#
loop_
_entity.id
_entity.type
_entity.pdbx_description
1 polymer ?
#
loop_
_entity_poly.entity_id
_entity_poly.type
_entity_poly.pdbx_seq_one_letter_code
_entity_poly.pdbx_strand_id
1 'polypeptide(L)' 'MVLKAPDLPSILFETGYLSNEGDAKRLDSVEGRKAIAKSVTQAVEIHFARRMAAR' A
#
# COMPACT_ATOMS: atom_id res chain seq x y z
N MET A 1 -10.78 -0.39 -15.85
CA MET A 1 -9.30 -0.55 -15.78
C MET A 1 -8.76 0.64 -15.00
N VAL A 2 -8.01 0.39 -13.91
CA VAL A 2 -7.78 1.37 -12.82
C VAL A 2 -6.36 1.95 -12.77
N LEU A 3 -5.39 1.43 -13.54
CA LEU A 3 -3.99 1.87 -13.57
C LEU A 3 -3.59 2.40 -14.97
N LYS A 4 -4.25 3.45 -15.45
CA LYS A 4 -4.03 3.96 -16.82
C LYS A 4 -3.39 5.35 -16.91
N ALA A 5 -3.19 6.05 -15.81
CA ALA A 5 -2.68 7.42 -15.86
C ALA A 5 -1.24 7.40 -16.40
N PRO A 6 -0.96 8.01 -17.58
CA PRO A 6 0.36 7.97 -18.20
C PRO A 6 1.35 8.95 -17.54
N ASP A 7 0.82 9.94 -16.82
CA ASP A 7 1.54 11.05 -16.20
C ASP A 7 1.71 10.89 -14.68
N LEU A 8 1.05 9.89 -14.07
CA LEU A 8 1.07 9.64 -12.64
C LEU A 8 1.49 8.19 -12.31
N PRO A 9 2.56 8.01 -11.51
CA PRO A 9 2.91 6.69 -11.00
C PRO A 9 1.73 6.09 -10.22
N SER A 10 1.29 4.91 -10.61
CA SER A 10 0.10 4.25 -10.07
C SER A 10 0.39 2.79 -9.75
N ILE A 11 -0.09 2.31 -8.60
CA ILE A 11 0.00 0.89 -8.21
C ILE A 11 -1.35 0.40 -7.70
N LEU A 12 -1.59 -0.89 -7.85
CA LEU A 12 -2.59 -1.62 -7.08
C LEU A 12 -1.84 -2.47 -6.06
N PHE A 13 -2.20 -2.32 -4.79
CA PHE A 13 -1.58 -3.05 -3.70
C PHE A 13 -2.61 -3.97 -3.03
N GLU A 14 -2.44 -5.27 -3.19
CA GLU A 14 -3.24 -6.27 -2.49
C GLU A 14 -2.70 -6.46 -1.07
N THR A 15 -3.55 -6.22 -0.07
CA THR A 15 -3.15 -6.25 1.36
C THR A 15 -3.47 -7.58 2.05
N GLY A 16 -4.14 -8.49 1.33
CA GLY A 16 -4.56 -9.83 1.73
C GLY A 16 -5.76 -10.31 0.91
N TYR A 17 -6.17 -11.56 1.13
CA TYR A 17 -7.34 -12.14 0.47
C TYR A 17 -8.49 -12.40 1.45
N LEU A 18 -9.69 -11.86 1.17
CA LEU A 18 -10.86 -12.14 2.01
C LEU A 18 -11.31 -13.61 1.97
N SER A 19 -10.94 -14.35 0.92
CA SER A 19 -11.16 -15.80 0.83
C SER A 19 -10.24 -16.60 1.75
N ASN A 20 -9.17 -16.00 2.27
CA ASN A 20 -8.32 -16.61 3.27
C ASN A 20 -8.76 -16.13 4.66
N GLU A 21 -9.17 -17.06 5.51
CA GLU A 21 -9.71 -16.73 6.84
C GLU A 21 -8.71 -15.97 7.73
N GLY A 22 -7.42 -16.30 7.62
CA GLY A 22 -6.36 -15.62 8.37
C GLY A 22 -6.19 -14.17 7.94
N ASP A 23 -6.15 -13.93 6.63
CA ASP A 23 -6.10 -12.57 6.08
C ASP A 23 -7.38 -11.79 6.38
N ALA A 24 -8.55 -12.39 6.27
CA ALA A 24 -9.82 -11.74 6.59
C ALA A 24 -9.83 -11.25 8.04
N LYS A 25 -9.43 -12.10 9.01
CA LYS A 25 -9.31 -11.71 10.43
C LYS A 25 -8.29 -10.59 10.63
N ARG A 26 -7.16 -10.63 9.94
CA ARG A 26 -6.13 -9.59 10.02
C ARG A 26 -6.61 -8.27 9.41
N LEU A 27 -7.32 -8.29 8.30
CA LEU A 27 -7.87 -7.11 7.64
C LEU A 27 -9.01 -6.48 8.45
N ASP A 28 -9.76 -7.29 9.20
CA ASP A 28 -10.83 -6.82 10.09
C ASP A 28 -10.33 -6.31 11.45
N SER A 29 -9.08 -6.62 11.84
CA SER A 29 -8.51 -6.10 13.09
C SER A 29 -8.01 -4.66 12.97
N VAL A 30 -8.09 -3.93 14.08
CA VAL A 30 -7.55 -2.56 14.18
C VAL A 30 -6.03 -2.58 14.00
N GLU A 31 -5.37 -3.56 14.57
CA GLU A 31 -3.92 -3.74 14.53
C GLU A 31 -3.43 -4.03 13.12
N GLY A 32 -4.12 -4.92 12.40
CA GLY A 32 -3.76 -5.26 11.02
C GLY A 32 -3.95 -4.09 10.06
N ARG A 33 -5.04 -3.34 10.20
CA ARG A 33 -5.24 -2.09 9.43
C ARG A 33 -4.18 -1.04 9.74
N LYS A 34 -3.81 -0.85 11.01
CA LYS A 34 -2.73 0.06 11.42
C LYS A 34 -1.38 -0.35 10.82
N ALA A 35 -1.08 -1.65 10.80
CA ALA A 35 0.15 -2.17 10.21
C ALA A 35 0.22 -1.90 8.70
N ILE A 36 -0.88 -2.14 7.98
CA ILE A 36 -0.99 -1.84 6.53
C ILE A 36 -0.79 -0.34 6.29
N ALA A 37 -1.52 0.51 7.02
CA ALA A 37 -1.41 1.96 6.86
C ALA A 37 0.03 2.45 7.09
N LYS A 38 0.68 1.99 8.17
CA LYS A 38 2.07 2.33 8.48
C LYS A 38 3.02 1.92 7.35
N SER A 39 2.86 0.72 6.82
CA SER A 39 3.69 0.22 5.71
C SER A 39 3.53 1.08 4.44
N VAL A 40 2.28 1.42 4.09
CA VAL A 40 2.00 2.27 2.91
C VAL A 40 2.59 3.68 3.10
N THR A 41 2.41 4.29 4.27
CA THR A 41 3.00 5.61 4.58
C THR A 41 4.51 5.58 4.40
N GLN A 42 5.20 4.62 4.99
CA GLN A 42 6.65 4.50 4.89
C GLN A 42 7.12 4.29 3.44
N ALA A 43 6.42 3.45 2.67
CA ALA A 43 6.76 3.22 1.27
C ALA A 43 6.64 4.50 0.43
N VAL A 44 5.59 5.29 0.66
CA VAL A 44 5.36 6.57 -0.03
C VAL A 44 6.44 7.59 0.36
N GLU A 45 6.75 7.73 1.64
CA GLU A 45 7.82 8.61 2.14
C GLU A 45 9.17 8.27 1.50
N ILE A 46 9.54 6.98 1.48
CA ILE A 46 10.78 6.50 0.85
C ILE A 46 10.78 6.79 -0.66
N HIS A 47 9.66 6.58 -1.35
CA HIS A 47 9.56 6.87 -2.79
C HIS A 47 9.88 8.33 -3.09
N PHE A 48 9.27 9.27 -2.34
CA PHE A 48 9.50 10.69 -2.55
C PHE A 48 10.90 11.13 -2.10
N ALA A 49 11.41 10.63 -0.98
CA ALA A 49 12.78 10.92 -0.53
C ALA A 49 13.83 10.52 -1.59
N ARG A 50 13.68 9.33 -2.19
CA ARG A 50 14.56 8.87 -3.28
C ARG A 50 14.47 9.75 -4.52
N ARG A 51 13.26 10.16 -4.91
CA ARG A 51 13.06 11.05 -6.07
C ARG A 51 13.60 12.46 -5.86
N MET A 52 13.54 12.98 -4.63
CA MET A 52 14.15 14.26 -4.30
C MET A 52 15.67 14.21 -4.32
N ALA A 53 16.27 13.12 -3.82
CA ALA A 53 17.73 12.95 -3.80
C ALA A 53 18.34 12.68 -5.17
N ALA A 54 17.57 12.11 -6.10
CA ALA A 54 18.00 11.85 -7.47
C ALA A 54 17.88 13.08 -8.40
N ARG A 55 17.42 14.21 -7.87
CA ARG A 55 17.25 15.48 -8.59
C ARG A 55 18.36 16.44 -8.22
#